data_AF-A0A973PFQ1-F1
#
_entry.id   AF-A0A973PFQ1-F1
#
_cell.length_a   1.000
_cell.length_b   1.000
_cell.length_c   1.000
_cell.angle_alpha   90.00
_cell.angle_beta   90.00
_cell.angle_gamma   90.00
#
_symmetry.space_group_name_H-M   'P 1'
#
loop_
_entity.id
_entity.type
_entity.pdbx_description
1 polymer ?
#
loop_
_entity_poly.entity_id
_entity_poly.type
_entity_poly.pdbx_seq_one_letter_code
_entity_poly.pdbx_strand_id
1 'polypeptide(L)'
;MARQGPAAWPALAKAITAAARGDASGFVPPRGLRFPDQATGVTECLDWPRPASRAELDAAVKRLNKVAPDTGTAGTMAEGTLACLGWPVGVTNPPEPLPKGLPPMLGAGAWGESDAVTRVLTQVPGSATIRHEGPGHTLYLSNACARAHIDRYLTEARLPEPSETTC
;
A
#
# COMPACT_ATOMS: atom_id res chain seq x y z
N MET A 1 11.96 5.39 -0.19
CA MET A 1 12.50 6.76 -0.05
C MET A 1 11.43 7.82 -0.30
N ALA A 2 10.76 7.88 -1.45
CA ALA A 2 9.75 8.92 -1.75
C ALA A 2 8.59 9.02 -0.73
N ARG A 3 8.07 7.86 -0.29
CA ARG A 3 6.92 7.78 0.63
C ARG A 3 7.20 8.29 2.05
N GLN A 4 8.47 8.47 2.45
CA GLN A 4 8.82 9.03 3.77
C GLN A 4 8.79 10.56 3.81
N GLY A 5 8.47 11.22 2.69
CA GLY A 5 8.17 12.64 2.68
C GLY A 5 9.39 13.55 2.74
N PRO A 6 9.20 14.82 3.17
CA PRO A 6 10.22 15.87 3.10
C PRO A 6 11.56 15.50 3.74
N ALA A 7 11.56 14.67 4.78
CA ALA A 7 12.79 14.20 5.41
C ALA A 7 13.67 13.33 4.48
N ALA A 8 13.06 12.59 3.55
CA ALA A 8 13.75 11.68 2.64
C ALA A 8 13.94 12.24 1.22
N TRP A 9 13.18 13.27 0.83
CA TRP A 9 13.23 13.83 -0.52
C TRP A 9 14.59 14.42 -0.93
N PRO A 10 15.35 15.12 -0.07
CA PRO A 10 16.67 15.61 -0.44
C PRO A 10 17.64 14.48 -0.84
N ALA A 11 17.63 13.37 -0.10
CA ALA A 11 18.44 12.19 -0.43
C ALA A 11 18.00 11.56 -1.76
N LEU A 12 16.70 11.45 -1.99
CA LEU A 12 16.14 10.98 -3.26
C LEU A 12 16.54 11.88 -4.44
N ALA A 13 16.43 13.21 -4.29
CA ALA A 13 16.80 14.17 -5.33
C ALA A 13 18.30 14.06 -5.68
N LYS A 14 19.15 13.87 -4.67
CA LYS A 14 20.59 13.61 -4.87
C LYS A 14 20.83 12.31 -5.65
N ALA A 15 20.11 11.23 -5.31
CA ALA A 15 20.22 9.95 -6.01
C ALA A 15 19.76 10.06 -7.47
N ILE A 16 18.65 10.75 -7.75
CA ILE A 16 18.17 11.01 -9.12
C ILE A 16 19.23 11.79 -9.91
N THR A 17 19.79 12.84 -9.32
CA THR A 17 20.79 13.70 -9.98
C THR A 17 22.09 12.93 -10.26
N ALA A 18 22.52 12.05 -9.35
CA ALA A 18 23.68 11.19 -9.56
C ALA A 18 23.42 10.16 -10.67
N ALA A 19 22.25 9.53 -10.67
CA ALA A 19 21.87 8.53 -11.67
C ALA A 19 21.79 9.14 -13.08
N ALA A 20 21.30 10.37 -13.21
CA ALA A 20 21.31 11.12 -14.46
C ALA A 20 22.73 11.36 -15.03
N ARG A 21 23.77 11.23 -14.18
CA ARG A 21 25.19 11.32 -14.56
C ARG A 21 25.89 9.96 -14.64
N GLY A 22 25.13 8.87 -14.57
CA GLY A 22 25.64 7.50 -14.68
C GLY A 22 25.95 6.81 -13.34
N ASP A 23 25.66 7.42 -12.20
CA ASP A 23 25.86 6.81 -10.87
C ASP A 23 24.51 6.51 -10.19
N ALA A 24 24.01 5.29 -10.36
CA ALA A 24 22.76 4.84 -9.74
C ALA A 24 22.94 4.23 -8.34
N SER A 25 24.13 4.30 -7.73
CA SER A 25 24.42 3.66 -6.45
C SER A 25 23.50 4.12 -5.32
N GLY A 26 22.96 5.35 -5.40
CA GLY A 26 22.00 5.89 -4.44
C GLY A 26 20.64 5.17 -4.39
N PHE A 27 20.31 4.32 -5.37
CA PHE A 27 19.11 3.49 -5.38
C PHE A 27 19.34 2.06 -4.89
N VAL A 28 20.59 1.66 -4.67
CA VAL A 28 20.92 0.33 -4.20
C VAL A 28 20.59 0.25 -2.70
N PRO A 29 19.67 -0.63 -2.26
CA PRO A 29 19.37 -0.77 -0.85
C PRO A 29 20.63 -1.24 -0.08
N PRO A 30 20.78 -0.87 1.20
CA PRO A 30 21.86 -1.38 2.04
C PRO A 30 21.88 -2.92 2.01
N ARG A 31 23.05 -3.53 1.82
CA ARG A 31 23.22 -4.99 1.86
C ARG A 31 22.67 -5.53 3.19
N GLY A 32 21.75 -6.51 3.12
CA GLY A 32 21.28 -7.26 4.30
C GLY A 32 19.79 -7.11 4.65
N LEU A 33 19.02 -6.27 3.97
CA LEU A 33 17.57 -6.20 4.14
C LEU A 33 16.89 -7.34 3.37
N ARG A 34 16.91 -8.56 3.92
CA ARG A 34 16.31 -9.77 3.30
C ARG A 34 14.82 -9.97 3.62
N PHE A 35 14.14 -8.95 4.13
CA PHE A 35 12.72 -9.04 4.43
C PHE A 35 12.04 -7.66 4.48
N PRO A 36 10.95 -7.42 3.73
CA PRO A 36 10.35 -8.25 2.69
C PRO A 36 10.79 -7.77 1.30
N ASP A 37 12.00 -8.13 0.86
CA ASP A 37 12.49 -7.82 -0.49
C ASP A 37 12.30 -8.99 -1.49
N GLN A 38 12.10 -10.22 -0.99
CA GLN A 38 11.98 -11.42 -1.83
C GLN A 38 10.83 -12.38 -1.47
N ALA A 39 9.95 -12.02 -0.53
CA ALA A 39 8.73 -12.79 -0.35
C ALA A 39 7.74 -12.38 -1.44
N THR A 40 7.81 -13.01 -2.62
CA THR A 40 6.54 -13.46 -3.19
C THR A 40 6.09 -14.59 -2.28
N GLY A 41 5.47 -14.19 -1.17
CA GLY A 41 5.16 -15.08 -0.09
C GLY A 41 4.22 -16.13 -0.61
N VAL A 42 4.38 -17.33 -0.06
CA VAL A 42 3.41 -18.41 -0.21
C VAL A 42 1.99 -17.86 -0.01
N THR A 43 1.81 -16.95 0.94
CA THR A 43 0.56 -16.23 1.24
C THR A 43 0.01 -15.50 0.01
N GLU A 44 0.78 -14.63 -0.65
CA GLU A 44 0.28 -13.87 -1.79
C GLU A 44 -0.16 -14.77 -2.96
N CYS A 45 0.53 -15.90 -3.18
CA CYS A 45 0.16 -16.86 -4.21
C CYS A 45 -1.12 -17.66 -3.90
N LEU A 46 -1.47 -17.76 -2.61
CA LEU A 46 -2.68 -18.39 -2.11
C LEU A 46 -3.84 -17.39 -1.92
N ASP A 47 -3.54 -16.10 -1.78
CA ASP A 47 -4.52 -15.04 -1.54
C ASP A 47 -4.94 -14.32 -2.83
N TRP A 48 -4.03 -14.07 -3.76
CA TRP A 48 -4.29 -13.19 -4.89
C TRP A 48 -4.45 -13.93 -6.23
N PRO A 49 -5.52 -13.62 -7.00
CA PRO A 49 -5.62 -14.04 -8.39
C PRO A 49 -4.44 -13.54 -9.21
N ARG A 50 -3.99 -14.38 -10.14
CA ARG A 50 -2.91 -14.11 -11.09
C ARG A 50 -3.53 -13.91 -12.47
N PRO A 51 -2.87 -13.18 -13.40
CA PRO A 51 -3.34 -13.09 -14.77
C PRO A 51 -3.56 -14.48 -15.38
N ALA A 52 -4.75 -14.75 -15.90
CA ALA A 52 -5.10 -16.04 -16.50
C ALA A 52 -4.49 -16.22 -17.89
N SER A 53 -4.00 -15.14 -18.50
CA SER A 53 -3.40 -15.15 -19.82
C SER A 53 -2.40 -14.01 -20.02
N ARG A 54 -1.58 -14.12 -21.07
CA ARG A 54 -0.69 -13.03 -21.49
C ARG A 54 -1.46 -11.76 -21.87
N ALA A 55 -2.62 -11.90 -22.52
CA ALA A 55 -3.43 -10.76 -22.91
C ALA A 55 -3.96 -9.97 -21.69
N GLU A 56 -4.33 -10.67 -20.62
CA GLU A 56 -4.76 -10.03 -19.37
C GLU A 56 -3.60 -9.29 -18.69
N LEU A 57 -2.41 -9.91 -18.66
CA LEU A 57 -1.20 -9.26 -18.17
C LEU A 57 -0.88 -7.98 -18.97
N ASP A 58 -0.88 -8.07 -20.30
CA ASP A 58 -0.59 -6.92 -21.17
C ASP A 58 -1.61 -5.79 -20.98
N ALA A 59 -2.89 -6.12 -20.78
CA ALA A 59 -3.93 -5.13 -20.46
C ALA A 59 -3.68 -4.46 -19.10
N ALA A 60 -3.29 -5.22 -18.08
CA ALA A 60 -2.96 -4.69 -16.76
C ALA A 60 -1.73 -3.76 -16.81
N VAL A 61 -0.66 -4.17 -17.50
CA VAL A 61 0.55 -3.36 -17.70
C VAL A 61 0.23 -2.07 -18.45
N LYS A 62 -0.54 -2.15 -19.54
CA LYS A 62 -0.95 -0.96 -20.31
C LYS A 62 -1.74 0.03 -19.45
N ARG A 63 -2.65 -0.47 -18.60
CA ARG A 63 -3.41 0.37 -17.67
C ARG A 63 -2.48 1.03 -16.64
N LEU A 64 -1.57 0.27 -16.03
CA LEU A 64 -0.65 0.77 -15.00
C LEU A 64 0.30 1.82 -15.56
N ASN A 65 0.88 1.60 -16.74
CA ASN A 65 1.72 2.60 -17.41
C ASN A 65 0.96 3.88 -17.76
N LYS A 66 -0.36 3.81 -17.99
CA LYS A 66 -1.19 4.99 -18.24
C LYS A 66 -1.44 5.81 -16.96
N VAL A 67 -1.70 5.15 -15.83
CA VAL A 67 -2.07 5.84 -14.58
C VAL A 67 -0.85 6.18 -13.70
N ALA A 68 0.27 5.49 -13.89
CA ALA A 68 1.52 5.67 -13.16
C ALA A 68 2.69 5.70 -14.16
N PRO A 69 2.84 6.77 -14.97
CA PRO A 69 3.81 6.82 -16.06
C PRO A 69 5.27 6.70 -15.59
N ASP A 70 5.58 7.17 -14.38
CA ASP A 70 6.96 7.16 -13.86
C ASP A 70 7.39 5.81 -13.28
N THR A 71 6.44 5.01 -12.77
CA THR A 71 6.73 3.75 -12.06
C THR A 71 6.17 2.52 -12.74
N GLY A 72 5.16 2.67 -13.60
CA GLY A 72 4.48 1.56 -14.26
C GLY A 72 4.01 0.49 -13.29
N THR A 73 4.48 -0.74 -13.50
CA THR A 73 4.17 -1.91 -12.64
C THR A 73 5.08 -2.05 -11.43
N ALA A 74 6.15 -1.25 -11.32
CA ALA A 74 7.20 -1.45 -10.33
C ALA A 74 6.65 -1.39 -8.89
N GLY A 75 6.90 -2.45 -8.12
CA GLY A 75 6.50 -2.54 -6.72
C GLY A 75 4.98 -2.65 -6.51
N THR A 76 4.24 -3.14 -7.51
CA THR A 76 2.80 -3.38 -7.43
C THR A 76 2.50 -4.88 -7.33
N MET A 77 1.28 -5.23 -6.86
CA MET A 77 0.82 -6.63 -6.88
C MET A 77 0.72 -7.20 -8.30
N ALA A 78 0.59 -6.37 -9.34
CA ALA A 78 0.60 -6.85 -10.73
C ALA A 78 1.96 -7.42 -11.14
N GLU A 79 3.06 -6.83 -10.65
CA GLU A 79 4.40 -7.40 -10.79
C GLU A 79 4.60 -8.57 -9.81
N GLY A 80 4.25 -8.38 -8.53
CA GLY A 80 4.48 -9.37 -7.47
C GLY A 80 3.82 -10.73 -7.73
N THR A 81 2.60 -10.74 -8.26
CA THR A 81 1.87 -12.00 -8.55
C THR A 81 2.46 -12.78 -9.72
N LEU A 82 3.41 -12.23 -10.49
CA LEU A 82 4.08 -12.96 -11.57
C LEU A 82 4.94 -14.12 -11.04
N ALA A 83 5.53 -14.00 -9.85
CA ALA A 83 6.30 -15.12 -9.29
C ALA A 83 5.39 -16.29 -8.84
N CYS A 84 4.08 -16.07 -8.78
CA CYS A 84 3.10 -17.11 -8.50
C CYS A 84 2.68 -17.87 -9.77
N LEU A 85 3.12 -17.48 -10.97
CA LEU A 85 2.81 -18.24 -12.18
C LEU A 85 3.41 -19.65 -12.09
N GLY A 86 2.58 -20.67 -12.29
CA GLY A 86 2.99 -22.07 -12.09
C GLY A 86 3.02 -22.54 -10.63
N TRP A 87 2.54 -21.74 -9.67
CA TRP A 87 2.38 -22.19 -8.28
C TRP A 87 1.56 -23.50 -8.23
N PRO A 88 2.02 -24.53 -7.49
CA PRO A 88 1.44 -25.88 -7.56
C PRO A 88 0.01 -25.97 -6.99
N VAL A 89 -0.42 -24.96 -6.26
CA VAL A 89 -1.77 -24.88 -5.67
C VAL A 89 -2.51 -23.66 -6.24
N GLY A 90 -3.83 -23.80 -6.39
CA GLY A 90 -4.71 -22.68 -6.71
C GLY A 90 -4.75 -21.63 -5.60
N VAL A 91 -5.41 -20.50 -5.88
CA VAL A 91 -5.76 -19.50 -4.85
C VAL A 91 -6.77 -20.13 -3.90
N THR A 92 -6.51 -20.09 -2.60
CA THR A 92 -7.34 -20.71 -1.55
C THR A 92 -8.03 -19.70 -0.64
N ASN A 93 -7.63 -18.43 -0.70
CA ASN A 93 -8.19 -17.34 0.10
C ASN A 93 -8.37 -16.08 -0.77
N PRO A 94 -9.20 -16.13 -1.83
CA PRO A 94 -9.40 -14.99 -2.71
C PRO A 94 -10.00 -13.79 -1.95
N PRO A 95 -9.79 -12.55 -2.43
CA PRO A 95 -10.41 -11.38 -1.80
C PRO A 95 -11.94 -11.47 -1.83
N GLU A 96 -12.56 -11.39 -0.66
CA GLU A 96 -14.01 -11.45 -0.47
C GLU A 96 -14.50 -10.26 0.38
N PRO A 97 -15.80 -9.93 0.32
CA PRO A 97 -16.39 -8.92 1.20
C PRO A 97 -16.19 -9.24 2.68
N LEU A 98 -16.13 -8.21 3.52
CA LEU A 98 -16.05 -8.41 4.97
C LEU A 98 -17.31 -9.09 5.53
N PRO A 99 -17.18 -9.92 6.58
CA PRO A 99 -18.33 -10.48 7.30
C PRO A 99 -19.31 -9.39 7.78
N LYS A 100 -20.60 -9.75 7.86
CA LYS A 100 -21.63 -8.87 8.42
C LYS A 100 -21.54 -8.83 9.95
N GLY A 101 -22.03 -7.74 10.55
CA GLY A 101 -22.14 -7.61 12.00
C GLY A 101 -20.82 -7.28 12.72
N LEU A 102 -19.79 -6.88 11.97
CA LEU A 102 -18.55 -6.37 12.53
C LEU A 102 -18.81 -5.08 13.33
N PRO A 103 -18.11 -4.87 14.47
CA PRO A 103 -18.17 -3.60 15.18
C PRO A 103 -17.54 -2.47 14.34
N PRO A 104 -17.91 -1.21 14.58
CA PRO A 104 -17.27 -0.06 13.93
C PRO A 104 -15.75 -0.10 14.07
N MET A 105 -15.06 0.15 12.95
CA MET A 105 -13.60 0.12 12.85
C MET A 105 -13.03 1.51 12.54
N LEU A 106 -11.78 1.72 12.92
CA LEU A 106 -11.00 2.89 12.52
C LEU A 106 -9.93 2.48 11.51
N GLY A 107 -9.95 3.09 10.34
CA GLY A 107 -8.92 2.97 9.32
C GLY A 107 -8.06 4.23 9.25
N ALA A 108 -6.81 4.10 8.85
CA ALA A 108 -5.90 5.25 8.67
C ALA A 108 -4.97 4.99 7.48
N GLY A 109 -4.80 5.97 6.59
CA GLY A 109 -3.93 5.82 5.43
C GLY A 109 -3.37 7.14 4.92
N ALA A 110 -2.14 7.11 4.42
CA ALA A 110 -1.49 8.23 3.73
C ALA A 110 -1.85 8.26 2.22
N TRP A 111 -1.13 9.07 1.44
CA TRP A 111 -1.26 9.08 -0.03
C TRP A 111 -1.26 7.68 -0.64
N GLY A 112 -2.27 7.41 -1.47
CA GLY A 112 -2.45 6.12 -2.15
C GLY A 112 -3.00 5.00 -1.26
N GLU A 113 -3.12 5.21 0.05
CA GLU A 113 -3.66 4.24 1.01
C GLU A 113 -5.07 4.61 1.46
N SER A 114 -5.33 5.91 1.69
CA SER A 114 -6.60 6.39 2.27
C SER A 114 -7.81 5.88 1.51
N ASP A 115 -7.80 5.94 0.17
CA ASP A 115 -8.93 5.48 -0.65
C ASP A 115 -9.16 3.97 -0.55
N ALA A 116 -8.09 3.19 -0.43
CA ALA A 116 -8.18 1.75 -0.26
C ALA A 116 -8.76 1.41 1.13
N VAL A 117 -8.31 2.11 2.16
CA VAL A 117 -8.83 1.99 3.53
C VAL A 117 -10.31 2.37 3.58
N THR A 118 -10.70 3.50 3.00
CA THR A 118 -12.11 3.92 2.94
C THR A 118 -12.97 2.85 2.25
N ARG A 119 -12.54 2.28 1.12
CA ARG A 119 -13.29 1.21 0.41
C ARG A 119 -13.51 -0.05 1.25
N VAL A 120 -12.58 -0.38 2.15
CA VAL A 120 -12.75 -1.52 3.06
C VAL A 120 -13.70 -1.14 4.20
N LEU A 121 -13.49 0.03 4.80
CA LEU A 121 -14.20 0.47 6.01
C LEU A 121 -15.68 0.80 5.73
N THR A 122 -16.03 1.24 4.52
CA THR A 122 -17.43 1.50 4.16
C THR A 122 -18.31 0.25 4.13
N GLN A 123 -17.72 -0.96 4.13
CA GLN A 123 -18.46 -2.21 4.26
C GLN A 123 -18.98 -2.45 5.69
N VAL A 124 -18.45 -1.73 6.69
CA VAL A 124 -18.80 -1.91 8.11
C VAL A 124 -19.47 -0.64 8.65
N PRO A 125 -20.80 -0.66 8.86
CA PRO A 125 -21.55 0.52 9.31
C PRO A 125 -20.98 1.16 10.58
N GLY A 126 -20.95 2.49 10.60
CA GLY A 126 -20.44 3.26 11.72
C GLY A 126 -18.92 3.36 11.79
N SER A 127 -18.17 2.71 10.89
CA SER A 127 -16.71 2.85 10.81
C SER A 127 -16.28 4.24 10.34
N ALA A 128 -15.03 4.61 10.69
CA ALA A 128 -14.45 5.88 10.28
C ALA A 128 -13.05 5.71 9.67
N THR A 129 -12.68 6.64 8.80
CA THR A 129 -11.35 6.69 8.16
C THR A 129 -10.64 7.99 8.48
N ILE A 130 -9.37 7.88 8.87
CA ILE A 130 -8.43 8.99 8.94
C ILE A 130 -7.67 9.03 7.61
N ARG A 131 -7.87 10.11 6.88
CA ARG A 131 -7.15 10.38 5.63
C ARG A 131 -5.94 11.24 5.94
N HIS A 132 -4.82 10.96 5.28
CA HIS A 132 -3.69 11.86 5.26
C HIS A 132 -3.26 12.17 3.84
N GLU A 133 -3.48 13.43 3.45
CA GLU A 133 -3.09 13.95 2.13
C GLU A 133 -1.62 14.38 2.14
N GLY A 134 -0.76 13.43 2.52
CA GLY A 134 0.66 13.62 2.62
C GLY A 134 1.43 12.32 2.50
N PRO A 135 2.77 12.42 2.45
CA PRO A 135 3.64 11.25 2.37
C PRO A 135 3.56 10.45 3.66
N GLY A 136 3.50 9.13 3.52
CA GLY A 136 3.56 8.21 4.63
C GLY A 136 3.45 6.78 4.13
N HIS A 137 3.53 5.86 5.07
CA HIS A 137 3.08 4.49 4.91
C HIS A 137 2.55 4.07 6.27
N THR A 138 1.23 3.88 6.39
CA THR A 138 0.54 3.97 7.68
C THR A 138 0.68 5.36 8.33
N LEU A 139 0.08 5.58 9.50
CA LEU A 139 0.06 6.91 10.15
C LEU A 139 0.39 6.94 11.65
N TYR A 140 0.39 5.79 12.36
CA TYR A 140 0.50 5.81 13.83
C TYR A 140 1.80 6.46 14.34
N LEU A 141 2.94 6.09 13.73
CA LEU A 141 4.25 6.59 14.13
C LEU A 141 4.58 7.97 13.53
N SER A 142 4.02 8.29 12.37
CA SER A 142 4.42 9.45 11.56
C SER A 142 3.49 10.66 11.70
N ASN A 143 2.24 10.49 12.17
CA ASN A 143 1.24 11.55 12.21
C ASN A 143 0.59 11.67 13.60
N ALA A 144 0.83 12.81 14.27
CA ALA A 144 0.34 13.04 15.63
C ALA A 144 -1.19 13.19 15.72
N CYS A 145 -1.82 13.80 14.72
CA CYS A 145 -3.27 13.91 14.63
C CYS A 145 -3.91 12.52 14.51
N ALA A 146 -3.41 11.71 13.57
CA ALA A 146 -3.91 10.35 13.36
C ALA A 146 -3.71 9.50 14.61
N ARG A 147 -2.52 9.55 15.22
CA ARG A 147 -2.22 8.84 16.47
C ARG A 147 -3.19 9.19 17.59
N ALA A 148 -3.53 10.47 17.78
CA ALA A 148 -4.48 10.87 18.81
C ALA A 148 -5.89 10.28 18.61
N HIS A 149 -6.35 10.15 17.36
CA HIS A 149 -7.62 9.47 17.06
C HIS A 149 -7.52 7.94 17.23
N ILE A 150 -6.40 7.34 16.81
CA ILE A 150 -6.16 5.91 16.98
C ILE A 150 -6.11 5.54 18.46
N ASP A 151 -5.40 6.31 19.29
CA ASP A 151 -5.32 6.07 20.73
C ASP A 151 -6.71 6.13 21.37
N ARG A 152 -7.52 7.16 21.07
CA ARG A 152 -8.92 7.26 21.56
C ARG A 152 -9.79 6.09 21.13
N TYR A 153 -9.64 5.59 19.90
CA TYR A 153 -10.38 4.41 19.46
C TYR A 153 -9.96 3.17 20.25
N LEU A 154 -8.66 2.96 20.44
CA LEU A 154 -8.13 1.80 21.16
C LEU A 154 -8.44 1.82 22.66
N THR A 155 -8.46 3.00 23.30
CA THR A 155 -8.65 3.12 24.76
C THR A 155 -10.10 3.38 25.17
N GLU A 156 -10.89 4.04 24.31
CA GLU A 156 -12.24 4.50 24.65
C GLU A 156 -13.33 4.01 23.67
N ALA A 157 -12.96 3.26 22.62
CA ALA A 157 -13.86 2.89 21.52
C ALA A 157 -14.54 4.11 20.86
N ARG A 158 -13.88 5.28 20.88
CA ARG A 158 -14.38 6.51 20.25
C ARG A 158 -13.81 6.71 18.86
N LEU A 159 -14.68 6.81 17.87
CA LEU A 159 -14.32 7.16 16.50
C LEU A 159 -14.27 8.68 16.28
N PRO A 160 -13.47 9.17 15.32
CA PRO A 160 -13.55 10.56 14.87
C PRO A 160 -14.93 10.89 14.28
N GLU A 161 -15.33 12.15 14.45
CA GLU A 161 -16.44 12.77 13.71
C GLU A 161 -15.88 13.96 12.91
N PRO A 162 -16.21 14.10 11.61
CA PRO A 162 -17.03 13.19 10.81
C PRO A 162 -16.34 11.85 10.52
N SER A 163 -17.11 10.86 10.02
CA SER A 163 -16.63 9.50 9.69
C SER A 163 -15.49 9.45 8.67
N GLU A 164 -15.22 10.55 7.97
CA GLU A 164 -13.97 10.77 7.25
C GLU A 164 -13.28 12.02 7.79
N THR A 165 -12.16 11.84 8.49
CA THR A 165 -11.41 12.93 9.13
C THR A 165 -10.04 13.07 8.48
N THR A 166 -9.66 14.30 8.13
CA THR A 166 -8.33 14.59 7.58
C THR A 166 -7.35 14.93 8.69
N CYS A 167 -6.24 14.19 8.67
CA CYS A 167 -4.98 14.51 9.33
C CYS A 167 -3.89 14.59 8.24
#